data_AF-A0A7L2IGX0-F1
#
_entry.id   AF-A0A7L2IGX0-F1
#
_cell.length_a   1.000
_cell.length_b   1.000
_cell.length_c   1.000
_cell.angle_alpha   90.00
_cell.angle_beta   90.00
_cell.angle_gamma   90.00
#
_symmetry.space_group_name_H-M   'P 1'
#
loop_
_entity.id
_entity.type
_entity.pdbx_description
1 polymer ?
#
loop_
_entity_poly.entity_id
_entity_poly.type
_entity_poly.pdbx_seq_one_letter_code
_entity_poly.pdbx_strand_id
1 'polypeptide(L)'
;QSTTKTTEYAASNNPTAITLEEYFDPEFDLKGRDIGRPKEVTIRTQKFKATLWMSEEFPLSLMEQVTPIIDLMARTSAHFARLRDFITLEFPPGF
;
A
#
# COMPACT_ATOMS: atom_id res chain seq x y z
N GLN A 1 -54.48 -15.07 -13.93
CA GLN A 1 -53.03 -15.34 -13.82
C GLN A 1 -52.32 -14.24 -14.59
N SER A 2 -51.71 -13.29 -13.89
CA SER A 2 -51.02 -12.16 -14.53
C SER A 2 -49.55 -12.52 -14.66
N THR A 3 -49.12 -12.81 -15.88
CA THR A 3 -47.72 -13.12 -16.22
C THR A 3 -46.92 -11.82 -16.25
N THR A 4 -46.17 -11.55 -15.19
CA THR A 4 -45.18 -10.47 -15.18
C THR A 4 -44.00 -10.87 -16.06
N LYS A 5 -43.89 -10.24 -17.23
CA LYS A 5 -42.72 -10.36 -18.11
C LYS A 5 -41.57 -9.55 -17.51
N THR A 6 -40.63 -10.22 -16.84
CA THR A 6 -39.36 -9.61 -16.44
C THR A 6 -38.53 -9.41 -17.69
N THR A 7 -38.35 -8.14 -18.08
CA THR A 7 -37.50 -7.79 -19.22
C THR A 7 -36.10 -7.51 -18.67
N GLU A 8 -35.18 -8.45 -18.86
CA GLU A 8 -33.76 -8.27 -18.52
C GLU A 8 -33.13 -7.27 -19.50
N TYR A 9 -32.76 -6.10 -18.99
CA TYR A 9 -31.89 -5.16 -19.70
C TYR A 9 -30.58 -5.05 -18.96
N ALA A 10 -29.53 -5.73 -19.45
CA ALA A 10 -28.16 -5.43 -19.06
C ALA A 10 -27.77 -4.06 -19.68
N ALA A 11 -28.08 -2.98 -18.98
CA ALA A 11 -27.72 -1.63 -19.41
C ALA A 11 -26.21 -1.41 -19.20
N SER A 12 -25.57 -0.66 -20.10
CA SER A 12 -24.14 -0.31 -19.99
C SER A 12 -23.74 0.38 -18.68
N ASN A 13 -24.71 0.95 -17.97
CA ASN A 13 -24.52 1.57 -16.67
C ASN A 13 -24.82 0.64 -15.49
N ASN A 14 -25.52 -0.50 -15.67
CA ASN A 14 -25.80 -1.49 -14.60
C ASN A 14 -25.37 -2.89 -15.07
N PRO A 15 -24.05 -3.13 -15.16
CA PRO A 15 -23.49 -4.39 -15.70
C PRO A 15 -23.80 -5.61 -14.82
N THR A 16 -24.20 -5.38 -13.57
CA THR A 16 -24.51 -6.38 -12.53
C THR A 16 -26.01 -6.64 -12.38
N ALA A 17 -26.84 -6.02 -13.23
CA ALA A 17 -28.30 -6.20 -13.29
C ALA A 17 -29.02 -6.10 -11.94
N ILE A 18 -28.50 -5.26 -11.03
CA ILE A 18 -29.10 -5.04 -9.71
C ILE A 18 -30.46 -4.34 -9.90
N THR A 19 -31.51 -4.86 -9.28
CA THR A 19 -32.83 -4.21 -9.36
C THR A 19 -32.93 -3.00 -8.43
N LEU A 20 -33.93 -2.14 -8.64
CA LEU A 20 -34.15 -1.00 -7.74
C LEU A 20 -34.49 -1.48 -6.32
N GLU A 21 -35.29 -2.53 -6.21
CA GLU A 21 -35.71 -3.12 -4.95
C GLU A 21 -34.51 -3.67 -4.18
N GLU A 22 -33.59 -4.37 -4.87
CA GLU A 22 -32.37 -4.90 -4.28
C GLU A 22 -31.38 -3.78 -3.87
N TYR A 23 -31.33 -2.68 -4.61
CA TYR A 23 -30.43 -1.56 -4.30
C TYR A 23 -30.89 -0.73 -3.09
N PHE A 24 -32.20 -0.55 -2.91
CA PHE A 24 -32.76 0.26 -1.81
C PHE A 24 -33.05 -0.54 -0.55
N ASP A 25 -32.89 -1.85 -0.56
CA ASP A 25 -33.06 -2.70 0.62
C ASP A 25 -31.76 -2.73 1.47
N PRO A 26 -31.75 -2.11 2.66
CA PRO A 26 -30.57 -2.08 3.52
C PRO A 26 -30.20 -3.47 4.10
N GLU A 27 -31.12 -4.44 4.07
CA GLU A 27 -30.88 -5.81 4.51
C GLU A 27 -30.36 -6.71 3.38
N PHE A 28 -30.35 -6.21 2.13
CA PHE A 28 -29.90 -6.96 0.97
C PHE A 28 -28.40 -6.79 0.72
N ASP A 29 -27.63 -7.87 0.87
CA ASP A 29 -26.18 -7.84 0.65
C ASP A 29 -25.83 -7.81 -0.85
N LEU A 30 -25.35 -6.65 -1.32
CA LEU A 30 -24.89 -6.46 -2.69
C LEU A 30 -23.54 -7.14 -3.00
N LYS A 31 -22.82 -7.68 -2.01
CA LYS A 31 -21.53 -8.39 -2.16
C LYS A 31 -20.47 -7.59 -2.92
N GLY A 32 -20.48 -6.27 -2.75
CA GLY A 32 -19.56 -5.34 -3.43
C GLY A 32 -19.88 -5.08 -4.91
N ARG A 33 -21.05 -5.51 -5.39
CA ARG A 33 -21.59 -5.10 -6.71
C ARG A 33 -22.16 -3.69 -6.62
N ASP A 34 -22.05 -2.94 -7.72
CA ASP A 34 -22.55 -1.57 -7.81
C ASP A 34 -23.39 -1.40 -9.08
N ILE A 35 -24.34 -0.47 -9.07
CA ILE A 35 -25.21 -0.09 -10.21
C ILE A 35 -24.47 0.80 -11.23
N GLY A 36 -23.14 0.76 -11.22
CA GLY A 36 -22.25 1.63 -11.98
C GLY A 36 -21.25 0.85 -12.83
N ARG A 37 -20.46 1.58 -13.62
CA ARG A 37 -19.42 0.96 -14.45
C ARG A 37 -18.34 0.30 -13.57
N PRO A 38 -17.72 -0.80 -14.02
CA PRO A 38 -16.65 -1.45 -13.27
C PRO A 38 -15.51 -0.46 -12.98
N LYS A 39 -15.06 -0.42 -11.72
CA LYS A 39 -13.97 0.46 -11.30
C LYS A 39 -12.64 -0.05 -11.87
N GLU A 40 -12.04 0.70 -12.78
CA GLU A 40 -10.68 0.43 -13.24
C GLU A 40 -9.68 0.90 -12.18
N VAL A 41 -9.09 -0.05 -11.44
CA VAL A 41 -8.06 0.23 -10.41
C VAL A 41 -6.73 -0.34 -10.88
N THR A 42 -5.73 0.53 -11.01
CA THR A 42 -4.34 0.09 -11.20
C THR A 42 -3.64 0.04 -9.85
N ILE A 43 -3.28 -1.16 -9.39
CA ILE A 43 -2.52 -1.35 -8.15
C ILE A 43 -1.02 -1.43 -8.48
N ARG A 44 -0.22 -0.52 -7.94
CA ARG A 44 1.25 -0.57 -8.01
C ARG A 44 1.81 -1.09 -6.69
N THR A 45 2.36 -2.29 -6.69
CA THR A 45 2.98 -2.89 -5.51
C THR A 45 4.49 -2.96 -5.70
N GLN A 46 5.24 -2.18 -4.91
CA GLN A 46 6.70 -2.31 -4.84
C GLN A 46 7.06 -3.19 -3.65
N LYS A 47 7.69 -4.33 -3.92
CA LYS A 47 8.17 -5.24 -2.87
C LYS A 47 9.63 -4.92 -2.57
N PHE A 48 9.93 -4.67 -1.30
CA PHE A 48 11.31 -4.55 -0.80
C PHE A 48 11.64 -5.80 0.01
N LYS A 49 12.78 -6.44 -0.29
CA LYS A 49 13.32 -7.54 0.52
C LYS A 49 14.40 -6.95 1.42
N ALA A 50 14.03 -6.66 2.67
CA ALA A 50 14.99 -6.25 3.68
C ALA A 50 15.83 -7.45 4.13
N THR A 51 17.12 -7.25 4.36
CA THR A 51 17.98 -8.21 5.07
C THR A 51 18.44 -7.55 6.36
N LEU A 52 18.02 -8.11 7.49
CA LEU A 52 18.42 -7.65 8.81
C LEU A 52 19.50 -8.59 9.36
N TRP A 53 20.61 -8.01 9.79
CA TRP A 53 21.69 -8.73 10.48
C TRP A 53 21.70 -8.24 11.93
N MET A 54 21.59 -9.17 12.87
CA MET A 54 21.57 -8.86 14.31
C MET A 54 22.66 -9.68 15.01
N SER A 55 23.28 -9.08 16.02
CA SER A 55 24.25 -9.73 16.89
C SER A 55 24.04 -9.18 18.30
N GLU A 56 24.14 -10.05 19.32
CA GLU A 56 24.03 -9.64 20.74
C GLU A 56 25.22 -8.76 21.15
N GLU A 57 26.41 -9.07 20.65
CA GLU A 57 27.64 -8.30 20.85
C GLU A 57 28.35 -8.16 19.50
N PHE A 58 28.23 -6.97 18.89
CA PHE A 58 28.89 -6.71 17.61
C PHE A 58 30.38 -6.42 17.88
N PRO A 59 31.31 -6.97 17.08
CA PRO A 59 32.75 -6.81 17.30
C PRO A 59 33.26 -5.36 17.24
N LEU A 60 32.41 -4.41 16.82
CA LEU A 60 32.70 -2.99 16.62
C LEU A 60 31.47 -2.12 16.93
N SER A 61 31.61 -1.10 17.78
CA SER A 61 30.49 -0.17 18.03
C SER A 61 30.23 0.70 16.79
N LEU A 62 29.02 0.65 16.23
CA LEU A 62 28.64 1.52 15.11
C LEU A 62 28.86 2.99 15.48
N MET A 63 28.37 3.40 16.66
CA MET A 63 28.42 4.79 17.11
C MET A 63 29.85 5.27 17.39
N GLU A 64 30.65 4.46 18.09
CA GLU A 64 31.96 4.92 18.54
C GLU A 64 33.07 4.70 17.51
N GLN A 65 32.97 3.64 16.70
CA GLN A 65 34.06 3.21 15.83
C GLN A 65 33.76 3.44 14.35
N VAL A 66 32.52 3.25 13.91
CA VAL A 66 32.18 3.32 12.48
C VAL A 66 31.74 4.73 12.07
N THR A 67 30.96 5.43 12.91
CA THR A 67 30.49 6.80 12.63
C THR A 67 31.63 7.77 12.30
N PRO A 68 32.76 7.83 13.04
CA PRO A 68 33.86 8.75 12.72
C PRO A 68 34.48 8.51 11.32
N ILE A 69 34.52 7.25 10.88
CA ILE A 69 35.01 6.88 9.55
C ILE A 69 34.04 7.38 8.49
N ILE A 70 32.74 7.16 8.70
CA ILE A 70 31.68 7.63 7.81
C ILE A 70 31.71 9.17 7.69
N ASP A 71 31.86 9.89 8.80
CA ASP A 71 31.92 11.36 8.83
C ASP A 71 33.14 11.92 8.10
N LEU A 72 34.29 11.25 8.22
CA LEU A 72 35.48 11.58 7.46
C LEU A 72 35.25 11.42 5.95
N MET A 73 34.69 10.28 5.54
CA MET A 73 34.44 9.94 4.14
C MET A 73 33.29 10.73 3.51
N ALA A 74 32.32 11.18 4.30
CA ALA A 74 31.19 11.99 3.82
C ALA A 74 31.61 13.34 3.24
N ARG A 75 32.78 13.87 3.62
CA ARG A 75 33.33 15.12 3.07
C ARG A 75 33.73 15.01 1.60
N THR A 76 34.08 13.81 1.15
CA THR A 76 34.62 13.56 -0.19
C THR A 76 33.74 12.66 -1.05
N SER A 77 32.76 11.98 -0.45
CA SER A 77 31.86 11.05 -1.15
C SER A 77 30.39 11.31 -0.82
N ALA A 78 29.60 11.58 -1.88
CA ALA A 78 28.16 11.75 -1.79
C ALA A 78 27.45 10.48 -1.30
N HIS A 79 28.01 9.29 -1.54
CA HIS A 79 27.46 8.03 -1.03
C HIS A 79 27.60 7.95 0.50
N PHE A 80 28.75 8.34 1.05
CA PHE A 80 28.94 8.37 2.50
C PHE A 80 28.13 9.46 3.17
N ALA A 81 27.94 10.61 2.52
CA ALA A 81 27.02 11.64 3.01
C ALA A 81 25.58 11.10 3.14
N ARG A 82 25.07 10.42 2.10
CA ARG A 82 23.74 9.78 2.18
C ARG A 82 23.66 8.68 3.22
N LEU A 83 24.71 7.89 3.37
CA LEU A 83 24.76 6.84 4.39
C LEU A 83 24.73 7.44 5.80
N ARG A 84 25.53 8.50 6.05
CA ARG A 84 25.51 9.25 7.30
C ARG A 84 24.11 9.75 7.60
N ASP A 85 23.49 10.44 6.65
CA ASP A 85 22.16 11.00 6.83
C ASP A 85 21.10 9.91 7.09
N PHE A 86 21.27 8.72 6.50
CA PHE A 86 20.42 7.56 6.74
C PHE A 86 20.57 6.96 8.14
N ILE A 87 21.81 6.81 8.65
CA ILE A 87 22.04 6.25 9.99
C ILE A 87 21.66 7.22 11.12
N THR A 88 21.66 8.53 10.85
CA THR A 88 21.22 9.58 11.80
C THR A 88 19.75 9.95 11.61
N LEU A 89 19.02 9.26 10.74
CA LEU A 89 17.63 9.58 10.47
C LEU A 89 16.76 9.19 11.67
N GLU A 90 16.13 10.17 12.31
CA GLU A 90 15.07 9.92 13.27
C GLU A 90 13.75 9.64 12.52
N PHE A 91 13.05 8.59 12.94
CA PHE A 91 11.72 8.33 12.41
C PHE A 91 10.76 9.44 12.88
N PRO A 92 9.82 9.90 12.02
CA PRO A 92 8.79 10.83 12.45
C PRO A 92 7.98 10.26 13.63
N PRO A 93 7.47 11.12 14.53
CA PRO A 93 6.65 10.66 15.65
C PRO A 93 5.42 9.88 15.14
N GLY A 94 5.22 8.66 15.65
CA GLY A 94 4.13 7.77 15.25
C GLY A 94 4.52 6.55 14.41
N PHE A 95 5.82 6.31 14.18
CA PHE A 95 6.37 5.01 13.79
C PHE A 95 6.72 4.14 15.00
#